data_AF-A0A958Z9P0-F1
#
_entry.id   AF-A0A958Z9P0-F1
#
_cell.length_a   1.000
_cell.length_b   1.000
_cell.length_c   1.000
_cell.angle_alpha   90.00
_cell.angle_beta   90.00
_cell.angle_gamma   90.00
#
_symmetry.space_group_name_H-M   'P 1'
#
loop_
_entity.id
_entity.type
_entity.pdbx_description
1 polymer ?
#
loop_
_entity_poly.entity_id
_entity_poly.type
_entity_poly.pdbx_seq_one_letter_code
_entity_poly.pdbx_strand_id
1 'polypeptide(L)'
;MRKLYCAILALSVILGCKNNTAKIEPPRPLPKVAFKNIFHSGFKSFSKKEIDGYTLDSIQWVDAVYKDNDHMPIWITDSLTLSDEAQQLISHLLNARNYGLQTQYYPTQIISELANKLKTDIVLSEKEEVASILEPVLTYSYMLFGMHLNRGILTSIDSLTVLPRKEFTVDMPRYLNGAFQADSLMSKLLDLQPEQVQYKNLQKALEAYLKQADLSTNSVEVIPYKEDSLKAVELSKQALQLHGYIEDKGNDSAYIKALQKFQTDHGLNPDGVIGKNTARALSVSPYEYYQKIVASLERWRWKNNWNGYYMYVNIPSFRLQLFKDGKLAKEYVTVVGAVKNETPEIADT
;
A
#
# COMPACT_ATOMS: atom_id res chain seq x y z
N MET A 1 -31.55 77.76 36.33
CA MET A 1 -31.55 77.78 34.86
C MET A 1 -30.61 76.71 34.34
N ARG A 2 -31.14 75.73 33.59
CA ARG A 2 -30.47 74.95 32.52
C ARG A 2 -29.34 73.95 32.90
N LYS A 3 -29.52 72.73 32.34
CA LYS A 3 -28.56 71.67 31.96
C LYS A 3 -28.25 70.61 33.05
N LEU A 4 -28.19 69.30 32.79
CA LEU A 4 -28.54 68.43 31.64
C LEU A 4 -28.35 66.96 32.11
N TYR A 5 -29.16 66.04 31.57
CA TYR A 5 -28.99 64.57 31.47
C TYR A 5 -28.90 63.69 32.73
N CYS A 6 -30.00 62.98 33.02
CA CYS A 6 -29.99 61.62 33.56
C CYS A 6 -30.83 60.73 32.63
N ALA A 7 -30.17 59.79 31.94
CA ALA A 7 -30.82 58.74 31.17
C ALA A 7 -31.21 57.60 32.12
N ILE A 8 -32.48 57.22 32.09
CA ILE A 8 -33.04 56.12 32.89
C ILE A 8 -32.72 54.81 32.19
N LEU A 9 -31.97 53.96 32.88
CA LEU A 9 -31.64 52.57 32.54
C LEU A 9 -32.90 51.71 32.53
N ALA A 10 -33.18 51.09 31.39
CA ALA A 10 -34.14 49.99 31.28
C ALA A 10 -33.48 48.69 31.75
N LEU A 11 -34.04 48.12 32.81
CA LEU A 11 -33.75 46.79 33.33
C LEU A 11 -34.24 45.75 32.32
N SER A 12 -33.35 44.95 31.75
CA SER A 12 -33.71 43.63 31.19
C SER A 12 -32.65 42.63 31.59
N VAL A 13 -33.11 41.64 32.34
CA VAL A 13 -32.33 40.54 32.90
C VAL A 13 -31.96 39.59 31.77
N ILE A 14 -30.67 39.49 31.46
CA ILE A 14 -30.11 38.35 30.73
C ILE A 14 -29.28 37.56 31.74
N LEU A 15 -29.79 36.39 32.12
CA LEU A 15 -29.04 35.35 32.81
C LEU A 15 -27.92 34.88 31.87
N GLY A 16 -26.73 35.43 32.06
CA GLY A 16 -25.52 34.96 31.39
C GLY A 16 -25.08 33.63 32.00
N CYS A 17 -25.31 32.52 31.29
CA CYS A 17 -24.58 31.28 31.52
C CYS A 17 -23.08 31.56 31.34
N LYS A 18 -22.34 31.50 32.43
CA LYS A 18 -20.88 31.62 32.45
C LYS A 18 -20.30 30.35 31.81
N ASN A 19 -20.16 30.35 30.48
CA ASN A 19 -19.38 29.34 29.77
C ASN A 19 -17.92 29.47 30.20
N ASN A 20 -17.56 28.66 31.19
CA ASN A 20 -16.19 28.49 31.63
C ASN A 20 -15.50 27.55 30.62
N THR A 21 -15.23 28.03 29.41
CA THR A 21 -14.32 27.36 28.49
C THR A 21 -12.90 27.60 29.01
N ALA A 22 -12.49 26.75 29.95
CA ALA A 22 -11.08 26.62 30.27
C ALA A 22 -10.35 26.38 28.96
N LYS A 23 -9.43 27.27 28.59
CA LYS A 23 -8.48 27.00 27.50
C LYS A 23 -7.73 25.74 27.90
N ILE A 24 -8.01 24.64 27.21
CA ILE A 24 -7.29 23.39 27.39
C ILE A 24 -5.90 23.65 26.79
N GLU A 25 -4.91 23.88 27.67
CA GLU A 25 -3.51 23.91 27.24
C GLU A 25 -3.17 22.53 26.65
N PRO A 26 -2.37 22.46 25.57
CA PRO A 26 -1.89 21.18 25.06
C PRO A 26 -1.24 20.41 26.21
N PRO A 27 -1.48 19.08 26.31
CA PRO A 27 -1.00 18.29 27.44
C PRO A 27 0.51 18.47 27.56
N ARG A 28 0.97 18.80 28.78
CA ARG A 28 2.41 18.83 29.06
C ARG A 28 2.98 17.43 28.84
N PRO A 29 4.21 17.31 28.30
CA PRO A 29 4.91 16.05 28.19
C PRO A 29 4.81 15.21 29.47
N LEU A 30 4.34 13.97 29.34
CA LEU A 30 4.25 13.06 30.46
C LEU A 30 5.66 12.70 30.96
N PRO A 31 5.89 12.63 32.29
CA PRO A 31 7.13 12.08 32.82
C PRO A 31 7.38 10.67 32.24
N LYS A 32 8.61 10.38 31.80
CA LYS A 32 8.97 9.11 31.12
C LYS A 32 8.47 7.84 31.84
N VAL A 33 8.44 7.85 33.17
CA VAL A 33 7.95 6.74 34.00
C VAL A 33 6.42 6.59 33.93
N ALA A 34 5.67 7.69 33.96
CA ALA A 34 4.21 7.67 33.80
C ALA A 34 3.82 7.23 32.38
N PHE A 35 4.56 7.73 31.38
CA PHE A 35 4.39 7.36 29.98
C PHE A 35 4.61 5.85 29.72
N LYS A 36 5.64 5.27 30.34
CA LYS A 36 5.90 3.81 30.32
C LYS A 36 4.79 2.98 30.99
N ASN A 37 4.18 3.47 32.06
CA ASN A 37 3.18 2.72 32.83
C ASN A 37 1.79 2.66 32.15
N ILE A 38 1.41 3.70 31.41
CA ILE A 38 0.16 3.74 30.60
C ILE A 38 0.17 2.64 29.53
N PHE A 39 1.34 2.38 28.94
CA PHE A 39 1.50 1.37 27.91
C PHE A 39 1.31 -0.07 28.44
N HIS A 40 1.85 -0.38 29.61
CA HIS A 40 1.82 -1.74 30.16
C HIS A 40 0.39 -2.22 30.52
N SER A 41 -0.53 -1.32 30.86
CA SER A 41 -1.94 -1.66 31.13
C SER A 41 -2.76 -1.90 29.85
N GLY A 42 -2.53 -1.11 28.80
CA GLY A 42 -3.18 -1.29 27.49
C GLY A 42 -2.78 -2.58 26.77
N PHE A 43 -1.50 -2.96 26.87
CA PHE A 43 -0.96 -4.18 26.26
C PHE A 43 -1.66 -5.47 26.74
N LYS A 44 -1.99 -5.58 28.03
CA LYS A 44 -2.73 -6.73 28.61
C LYS A 44 -4.19 -6.81 28.16
N SER A 45 -4.78 -5.68 27.75
CA SER A 45 -6.13 -5.60 27.18
C SER A 45 -6.11 -6.04 25.71
N PHE A 46 -5.08 -5.62 24.97
CA PHE A 46 -4.84 -5.99 23.58
C PHE A 46 -4.60 -7.50 23.40
N SER A 47 -3.79 -8.13 24.25
CA SER A 47 -3.48 -9.56 24.17
C SER A 47 -4.68 -10.49 24.43
N LYS A 48 -5.82 -9.96 24.90
CA LYS A 48 -7.03 -10.73 25.27
C LYS A 48 -8.19 -10.57 24.29
N LYS A 49 -8.12 -9.63 23.34
CA LYS A 49 -9.14 -9.45 22.30
C LYS A 49 -8.60 -10.01 21.00
N GLU A 50 -9.23 -11.08 20.50
CA GLU A 50 -9.09 -11.46 19.10
C GLU A 50 -9.39 -10.24 18.23
N ILE A 51 -8.43 -9.84 17.40
CA ILE A 51 -8.67 -8.89 16.32
C ILE A 51 -8.93 -9.75 15.09
N ASP A 52 -10.14 -9.67 14.55
CA ASP A 52 -10.50 -10.09 13.17
C ASP A 52 -9.79 -11.35 12.64
N GLY A 53 -9.74 -12.43 13.43
CA GLY A 53 -9.20 -13.72 12.98
C GLY A 53 -7.66 -13.82 12.86
N TYR A 54 -6.89 -12.84 13.35
CA TYR A 54 -5.42 -12.94 13.41
C TYR A 54 -5.00 -13.72 14.67
N THR A 55 -4.38 -14.90 14.52
CA THR A 55 -4.04 -15.80 15.63
C THR A 55 -2.54 -16.03 15.85
N LEU A 56 -2.20 -16.04 17.15
CA LEU A 56 -1.06 -16.64 17.90
C LEU A 56 0.34 -15.97 17.95
N ASP A 57 1.05 -15.71 16.85
CA ASP A 57 2.47 -15.27 16.95
C ASP A 57 2.66 -13.76 17.23
N SER A 58 1.64 -12.98 16.91
CA SER A 58 1.64 -11.51 16.92
C SER A 58 1.94 -10.89 18.30
N ILE A 59 1.44 -11.50 19.37
CA ILE A 59 1.60 -10.99 20.74
C ILE A 59 3.04 -11.20 21.21
N GLN A 60 3.69 -12.29 20.80
CA GLN A 60 5.09 -12.56 21.18
C GLN A 60 6.06 -11.58 20.52
N TRP A 61 5.83 -11.22 19.25
CA TRP A 61 6.66 -10.22 18.57
C TRP A 61 6.55 -8.85 19.23
N VAL A 62 5.34 -8.40 19.55
CA VAL A 62 5.14 -7.11 20.23
C VAL A 62 5.76 -7.14 21.62
N ASP A 63 5.53 -8.21 22.40
CA ASP A 63 6.15 -8.39 23.73
C ASP A 63 7.68 -8.36 23.65
N ALA A 64 8.29 -9.03 22.66
CA ALA A 64 9.74 -9.00 22.45
C ALA A 64 10.27 -7.58 22.16
N VAL A 65 9.61 -6.82 21.28
CA VAL A 65 9.99 -5.42 20.98
C VAL A 65 10.07 -4.58 22.26
N TYR A 66 9.01 -4.61 23.08
CA TYR A 66 8.93 -3.76 24.26
C TYR A 66 9.74 -4.29 25.45
N LYS A 67 9.99 -5.60 25.54
CA LYS A 67 10.99 -6.13 26.48
C LYS A 67 12.39 -5.59 26.18
N ASP A 68 12.78 -5.60 24.91
CA ASP A 68 14.10 -5.17 24.46
C ASP A 68 14.29 -3.64 24.50
N ASN A 69 13.22 -2.86 24.36
CA ASN A 69 13.25 -1.39 24.40
C ASN A 69 12.79 -0.79 25.74
N ASP A 70 12.88 -1.54 26.84
CA ASP A 70 12.48 -1.09 28.18
C ASP A 70 11.05 -0.50 28.26
N HIS A 71 10.15 -0.99 27.41
CA HIS A 71 8.77 -0.51 27.26
C HIS A 71 8.66 0.99 26.94
N MET A 72 9.66 1.58 26.28
CA MET A 72 9.53 2.93 25.74
C MET A 72 8.61 2.90 24.50
N PRO A 73 7.61 3.80 24.43
CA PRO A 73 6.79 3.96 23.23
C PRO A 73 7.62 4.40 22.01
N ILE A 74 7.24 3.89 20.85
CA ILE A 74 7.86 4.08 19.55
C ILE A 74 7.04 5.03 18.68
N TRP A 75 5.71 4.95 18.74
CA TRP A 75 4.79 5.61 17.80
C TRP A 75 4.09 6.83 18.37
N ILE A 76 3.85 6.83 19.68
CA ILE A 76 3.23 7.93 20.42
C ILE A 76 4.32 8.76 21.12
N THR A 77 4.17 10.07 21.08
CA THR A 77 5.04 11.03 21.77
C THR A 77 4.64 11.17 23.25
N ASP A 78 5.53 11.73 24.06
CA ASP A 78 5.24 12.07 25.47
C ASP A 78 4.06 13.04 25.67
N SER A 79 3.64 13.71 24.60
CA SER A 79 2.48 14.63 24.55
C SER A 79 1.19 13.93 24.10
N LEU A 80 1.20 12.59 24.04
CA LEU A 80 0.09 11.75 23.57
C LEU A 80 -0.36 12.12 22.15
N THR A 81 0.58 12.36 21.25
CA THR A 81 0.32 12.56 19.81
C THR A 81 1.07 11.53 18.99
N LEU A 82 0.65 11.32 17.74
CA LEU A 82 1.40 10.48 16.81
C LEU A 82 2.72 11.15 16.43
N SER A 83 3.81 10.38 16.38
CA SER A 83 5.05 10.81 15.73
C SER A 83 4.87 10.94 14.22
N ASP A 84 5.87 11.52 13.54
CA ASP A 84 5.85 11.63 12.08
C ASP A 84 6.01 10.25 11.41
N GLU A 85 6.79 9.34 11.99
CA GLU A 85 6.95 7.96 11.54
C GLU A 85 5.65 7.18 11.71
N ALA A 86 4.90 7.42 12.79
CA ALA A 86 3.60 6.81 13.00
C ALA A 86 2.59 7.26 11.95
N GLN A 87 2.56 8.56 11.62
CA GLN A 87 1.71 9.09 10.56
C GLN A 87 2.08 8.51 9.19
N GLN A 88 3.38 8.40 8.89
CA GLN A 88 3.87 7.76 7.66
C GLN A 88 3.48 6.29 7.59
N LEU A 89 3.64 5.52 8.67
CA LEU A 89 3.23 4.12 8.73
C LEU A 89 1.74 3.97 8.42
N ILE A 90 0.89 4.78 9.07
CA ILE A 90 -0.57 4.78 8.83
C ILE A 90 -0.85 5.06 7.35
N SER A 91 -0.17 6.03 6.75
CA SER A 91 -0.29 6.33 5.32
C SER A 91 0.11 5.14 4.44
N HIS A 92 1.21 4.44 4.75
CA HIS A 92 1.64 3.24 4.03
C HIS A 92 0.61 2.11 4.12
N LEU A 93 0.03 1.87 5.30
CA LEU A 93 -0.98 0.84 5.52
C LEU A 93 -2.29 1.14 4.77
N LEU A 94 -2.75 2.40 4.80
CA LEU A 94 -3.93 2.83 4.04
C LEU A 94 -3.71 2.75 2.52
N ASN A 95 -2.47 2.92 2.08
CA ASN A 95 -2.08 2.85 0.67
C ASN A 95 -1.37 1.53 0.32
N ALA A 96 -1.65 0.44 1.05
CA ALA A 96 -0.97 -0.85 0.85
C ALA A 96 -1.10 -1.37 -0.59
N ARG A 97 -2.17 -1.00 -1.32
CA ARG A 97 -2.36 -1.35 -2.73
C ARG A 97 -1.26 -0.83 -3.65
N ASN A 98 -0.58 0.27 -3.31
CA ASN A 98 0.58 0.76 -4.06
C ASN A 98 1.78 -0.21 -4.00
N TYR A 99 1.77 -1.11 -3.01
CA TYR A 99 2.72 -2.20 -2.86
C TYR A 99 2.17 -3.50 -3.44
N GLY A 100 0.99 -3.51 -4.06
CA GLY A 100 0.30 -4.74 -4.45
C GLY A 100 -0.10 -5.60 -3.26
N LEU A 101 -0.34 -4.99 -2.10
CA LEU A 101 -0.84 -5.64 -0.89
C LEU A 101 -2.26 -5.13 -0.61
N GLN A 102 -3.15 -5.99 -0.14
CA GLN A 102 -4.52 -5.56 0.16
C GLN A 102 -4.59 -4.92 1.55
N THR A 103 -5.29 -3.79 1.67
CA THR A 103 -5.43 -3.06 2.94
C THR A 103 -6.12 -3.87 4.03
N GLN A 104 -6.98 -4.84 3.65
CA GLN A 104 -7.71 -5.72 4.57
C GLN A 104 -6.81 -6.60 5.44
N TYR A 105 -5.54 -6.79 5.07
CA TYR A 105 -4.58 -7.55 5.88
C TYR A 105 -4.05 -6.76 7.08
N TYR A 106 -4.43 -5.50 7.20
CA TYR A 106 -3.98 -4.62 8.27
C TYR A 106 -5.19 -4.01 8.99
N PRO A 107 -5.09 -3.73 10.30
CA PRO A 107 -6.18 -3.17 11.10
C PRO A 107 -6.38 -1.67 10.83
N THR A 108 -6.50 -1.28 9.55
CA THR A 108 -6.54 0.12 9.08
C THR A 108 -7.74 0.90 9.60
N GLN A 109 -8.90 0.26 9.76
CA GLN A 109 -10.11 0.90 10.30
C GLN A 109 -9.88 1.33 11.76
N ILE A 110 -9.55 0.40 12.65
CA ILE A 110 -9.31 0.70 14.07
C ILE A 110 -8.12 1.64 14.25
N ILE A 111 -7.05 1.51 13.45
CA ILE A 111 -5.94 2.46 13.44
C ILE A 111 -6.44 3.87 13.14
N SER A 112 -7.27 4.03 12.10
CA SER A 112 -7.78 5.34 11.69
C SER A 112 -8.72 5.93 12.74
N GLU A 113 -9.60 5.11 13.31
CA GLU A 113 -10.51 5.51 14.39
C GLU A 113 -9.74 6.00 15.63
N LEU A 114 -8.77 5.23 16.11
CA LEU A 114 -7.93 5.59 17.26
C LEU A 114 -7.04 6.80 16.98
N ALA A 115 -6.42 6.87 15.79
CA ALA A 115 -5.60 7.99 15.37
C ALA A 115 -6.40 9.30 15.30
N ASN A 116 -7.63 9.25 14.79
CA ASN A 116 -8.53 10.41 14.76
C ASN A 116 -8.96 10.79 16.18
N LYS A 117 -9.32 9.82 17.03
CA LYS A 117 -9.70 10.06 18.42
C LYS A 117 -8.57 10.72 19.21
N LEU A 118 -7.32 10.31 19.01
CA LEU A 118 -6.14 10.92 19.65
C LEU A 118 -5.93 12.39 19.28
N LYS A 119 -6.42 12.84 18.12
CA LYS A 119 -6.36 14.24 17.66
C LYS A 119 -7.49 15.12 18.24
N THR A 120 -8.53 14.51 18.80
CA THR A 120 -9.68 15.26 19.36
C THR A 120 -9.42 15.73 20.78
N ASP A 121 -10.14 16.77 21.21
CA ASP A 121 -10.11 17.28 22.58
C ASP A 121 -10.93 16.37 23.50
N ILE A 122 -10.32 15.27 23.93
CA ILE A 122 -10.85 14.32 24.90
C ILE A 122 -10.14 14.46 26.25
N VAL A 123 -10.75 13.92 27.31
CA VAL A 123 -10.16 13.92 28.65
C VAL A 123 -8.87 13.08 28.68
N LEU A 124 -7.91 13.48 29.51
CA LEU A 124 -6.56 12.90 29.55
C LEU A 124 -6.58 11.37 29.72
N SER A 125 -7.39 10.84 30.63
CA SER A 125 -7.48 9.38 30.86
C SER A 125 -7.95 8.60 29.64
N GLU A 126 -8.85 9.18 28.85
CA GLU A 126 -9.32 8.57 27.61
C GLU A 126 -8.24 8.65 26.51
N LYS A 127 -7.48 9.76 26.49
CA LYS A 127 -6.33 9.92 25.59
C LYS A 127 -5.22 8.92 25.87
N GLU A 128 -4.94 8.68 27.16
CA GLU A 128 -4.00 7.65 27.63
C GLU A 128 -4.46 6.24 27.24
N GLU A 129 -5.75 5.93 27.40
CA GLU A 129 -6.32 4.65 26.97
C GLU A 129 -6.16 4.44 25.45
N VAL A 130 -6.54 5.44 24.65
CA VAL A 130 -6.40 5.40 23.18
C VAL A 130 -4.95 5.18 22.76
N ALA A 131 -4.02 5.95 23.35
CA ALA A 131 -2.59 5.80 23.08
C ALA A 131 -2.08 4.40 23.44
N SER A 132 -2.52 3.84 24.58
CA SER A 132 -2.11 2.52 25.05
C SER A 132 -2.55 1.36 24.14
N ILE A 133 -3.62 1.56 23.36
CA ILE A 133 -4.12 0.60 22.37
C ILE A 133 -3.44 0.81 21.01
N LEU A 134 -3.30 2.06 20.57
CA LEU A 134 -2.76 2.39 19.24
C LEU A 134 -1.27 2.01 19.12
N GLU A 135 -0.49 2.20 20.16
CA GLU A 135 0.95 1.91 20.22
C GLU A 135 1.30 0.44 19.85
N PRO A 136 0.74 -0.60 20.50
CA PRO A 136 1.01 -1.98 20.11
C PRO A 136 0.39 -2.37 18.77
N VAL A 137 -0.75 -1.76 18.37
CA VAL A 137 -1.38 -2.01 17.05
C VAL A 137 -0.45 -1.56 15.92
N LEU A 138 0.16 -0.38 16.03
CA LEU A 138 1.12 0.13 15.04
C LEU A 138 2.39 -0.72 15.01
N THR A 139 2.86 -1.16 16.18
CA THR A 139 4.04 -2.05 16.29
C THR A 139 3.82 -3.36 15.55
N TYR A 140 2.69 -4.02 15.81
CA TYR A 140 2.31 -5.24 15.09
C TYR A 140 2.19 -4.99 13.58
N SER A 141 1.51 -3.90 13.19
CA SER A 141 1.26 -3.57 11.79
C SER A 141 2.56 -3.28 11.03
N TYR A 142 3.54 -2.62 11.66
CA TYR A 142 4.88 -2.42 11.10
C TYR A 142 5.54 -3.76 10.77
N MET A 143 5.56 -4.69 11.72
CA MET A 143 6.24 -5.97 11.55
C MET A 143 5.54 -6.85 10.52
N LEU A 144 4.20 -6.90 10.54
CA LEU A 144 3.40 -7.63 9.56
C LEU A 144 3.59 -7.05 8.15
N PHE A 145 3.53 -5.72 8.02
CA PHE A 145 3.75 -5.04 6.74
C PHE A 145 5.17 -5.30 6.21
N GLY A 146 6.19 -5.20 7.06
CA GLY A 146 7.58 -5.51 6.69
C GLY A 146 7.77 -6.95 6.21
N MET A 147 7.15 -7.92 6.88
CA MET A 147 7.14 -9.30 6.42
C MET A 147 6.47 -9.44 5.04
N HIS A 148 5.30 -8.83 4.85
CA HIS A 148 4.60 -8.88 3.56
C HIS A 148 5.35 -8.16 2.43
N LEU A 149 5.98 -7.03 2.71
CA LEU A 149 6.86 -6.34 1.76
C LEU A 149 8.01 -7.24 1.31
N ASN A 150 8.58 -8.02 2.24
CA ASN A 150 9.73 -8.86 1.97
C ASN A 150 9.38 -10.14 1.22
N ARG A 151 8.49 -10.95 1.78
CA ARG A 151 8.21 -12.31 1.29
C ARG A 151 6.86 -12.46 0.61
N GLY A 152 6.03 -11.42 0.60
CA GLY A 152 4.67 -11.49 0.10
C GLY A 152 3.69 -12.09 1.09
N ILE A 153 2.50 -12.44 0.62
CA ILE A 153 1.41 -13.05 1.40
C ILE A 153 1.18 -14.49 0.94
N LEU A 154 1.13 -14.72 -0.36
CA LEU A 154 0.72 -15.99 -0.95
C LEU A 154 1.79 -17.07 -0.80
N THR A 155 1.35 -18.32 -0.71
CA THR A 155 2.21 -19.52 -0.71
C THR A 155 2.24 -20.21 -2.08
N SER A 156 1.27 -19.93 -2.95
CA SER A 156 1.21 -20.33 -4.35
C SER A 156 0.36 -19.30 -5.13
N ILE A 157 0.71 -19.07 -6.40
CA ILE A 157 -0.01 -18.17 -7.32
C ILE A 157 -0.74 -18.98 -8.40
N ASP A 158 -0.19 -20.13 -8.78
CA ASP A 158 -0.79 -21.10 -9.70
C ASP A 158 -0.16 -22.49 -9.50
N SER A 159 -0.71 -23.51 -10.18
CA SER A 159 -0.22 -24.89 -10.11
C SER A 159 1.10 -25.14 -10.86
N LEU A 160 1.58 -24.18 -11.65
CA LEU A 160 2.75 -24.30 -12.53
C LEU A 160 3.99 -23.59 -11.95
N THR A 161 3.80 -22.69 -11.00
CA THR A 161 4.88 -21.96 -10.33
C THR A 161 5.53 -22.87 -9.30
N VAL A 162 6.67 -23.48 -9.66
CA VAL A 162 7.46 -24.36 -8.78
C VAL A 162 8.56 -23.57 -8.04
N LEU A 163 8.60 -22.24 -8.18
CA LEU A 163 9.64 -21.43 -7.51
C LEU A 163 9.48 -21.51 -5.99
N PRO A 164 10.48 -22.04 -5.25
CA PRO A 164 10.43 -22.03 -3.80
C PRO A 164 10.48 -20.59 -3.32
N ARG A 165 9.53 -20.21 -2.47
CA ARG A 165 9.51 -18.90 -1.81
C ARG A 165 10.79 -18.74 -1.01
N LYS A 166 11.49 -17.61 -1.16
CA LYS A 166 12.62 -17.29 -0.28
C LYS A 166 12.21 -17.41 1.18
N GLU A 167 13.10 -17.98 1.99
CA GLU A 167 12.88 -18.01 3.43
C GLU A 167 12.93 -16.60 4.00
N PHE A 168 12.05 -16.33 4.97
CA PHE A 168 12.07 -15.08 5.70
C PHE A 168 12.79 -15.28 7.01
N THR A 169 14.03 -14.78 7.06
CA THR A 169 14.97 -14.97 8.16
C THR A 169 15.15 -13.71 9.00
N VAL A 170 14.36 -12.66 8.74
CA VAL A 170 14.47 -11.39 9.47
C VAL A 170 13.79 -11.52 10.83
N ASP A 171 14.57 -11.31 11.89
CA ASP A 171 14.04 -11.11 13.24
C ASP A 171 13.39 -9.73 13.34
N MET A 172 12.07 -9.67 13.11
CA MET A 172 11.32 -8.42 13.05
C MET A 172 11.36 -7.60 14.35
N PRO A 173 11.24 -8.19 15.55
CA PRO A 173 11.42 -7.46 16.80
C PRO A 173 12.78 -6.74 16.87
N ARG A 174 13.87 -7.47 16.61
CA ARG A 174 15.22 -6.89 16.63
C ARG A 174 15.41 -5.85 15.52
N TYR A 175 14.85 -6.10 14.34
CA TYR A 175 14.91 -5.20 13.20
C TYR A 175 14.22 -3.86 13.50
N LEU A 176 13.01 -3.89 14.05
CA LEU A 176 12.26 -2.70 14.43
C LEU A 176 13.03 -1.89 15.47
N ASN A 177 13.51 -2.52 16.55
CA ASN A 177 14.26 -1.82 17.59
C ASN A 177 15.56 -1.18 17.05
N GLY A 178 16.27 -1.87 16.16
CA GLY A 178 17.43 -1.28 15.47
C GLY A 178 17.06 -0.07 14.61
N ALA A 179 15.94 -0.13 13.89
CA ALA A 179 15.44 0.99 13.09
C ALA A 179 14.97 2.19 13.94
N PHE A 180 14.35 1.92 15.10
CA PHE A 180 13.95 2.93 16.08
C PHE A 180 15.17 3.66 16.66
N GLN A 181 16.19 2.92 17.12
CA GLN A 181 17.42 3.49 17.66
C GLN A 181 18.20 4.32 16.64
N ALA A 182 18.10 3.97 15.36
CA ALA A 182 18.74 4.67 14.26
C ALA A 182 17.89 5.79 13.64
N ASP A 183 16.72 6.11 14.22
CA ASP A 183 15.79 7.13 13.72
C ASP A 183 15.43 6.94 12.23
N SER A 184 15.17 5.68 11.86
CA SER A 184 15.05 5.25 10.46
C SER A 184 13.93 4.24 10.23
N LEU A 185 12.88 4.28 11.05
CA LEU A 185 11.76 3.32 11.03
C LEU A 185 11.20 3.09 9.63
N MET A 186 10.81 4.17 8.92
CA MET A 186 10.15 4.05 7.62
C MET A 186 11.11 3.64 6.49
N SER A 187 12.32 4.21 6.45
CA SER A 187 13.31 3.82 5.44
C SER A 187 13.69 2.34 5.58
N LYS A 188 13.97 1.88 6.81
CA LYS A 188 14.24 0.46 7.09
C LYS A 188 13.05 -0.44 6.79
N LEU A 189 11.82 0.01 7.02
CA LEU A 189 10.64 -0.77 6.63
C LEU A 189 10.59 -1.00 5.12
N LEU A 190 10.85 0.05 4.34
CA LEU A 190 10.79 0.00 2.88
C LEU A 190 11.99 -0.76 2.26
N ASP A 191 13.14 -0.80 2.94
CA ASP A 191 14.32 -1.60 2.57
C ASP A 191 14.05 -3.11 2.58
N LEU A 192 12.98 -3.56 3.27
CA LEU A 192 12.60 -4.98 3.26
C LEU A 192 12.06 -5.45 1.90
N GLN A 193 11.72 -4.54 0.99
CA GLN A 193 11.26 -4.86 -0.35
C GLN A 193 12.36 -5.45 -1.25
N PRO A 194 12.00 -6.20 -2.30
CA PRO A 194 12.96 -6.63 -3.31
C PRO A 194 13.72 -5.45 -3.95
N GLU A 195 15.05 -5.59 -4.07
CA GLU A 195 15.92 -4.50 -4.52
C GLU A 195 16.03 -4.39 -6.05
N GLN A 196 15.59 -5.43 -6.77
CA GLN A 196 15.72 -5.57 -8.21
C GLN A 196 15.00 -4.44 -8.94
N VAL A 197 15.63 -3.92 -9.99
CA VAL A 197 15.09 -2.81 -10.79
C VAL A 197 13.73 -3.16 -11.40
N GLN A 198 13.51 -4.41 -11.77
CA GLN A 198 12.24 -4.91 -12.29
C GLN A 198 11.11 -4.76 -11.27
N TYR A 199 11.34 -5.13 -10.00
CA TYR A 199 10.35 -4.96 -8.93
C TYR A 199 10.02 -3.47 -8.73
N LYS A 200 11.05 -2.63 -8.62
CA LYS A 200 10.89 -1.18 -8.42
C LYS A 200 10.12 -0.52 -9.57
N ASN A 201 10.44 -0.88 -10.81
CA ASN A 201 9.72 -0.38 -12.00
C ASN A 201 8.27 -0.85 -12.02
N LEU A 202 8.02 -2.11 -11.67
CA LEU A 202 6.67 -2.67 -11.62
C LEU A 202 5.82 -2.01 -10.52
N GLN A 203 6.40 -1.75 -9.35
CA GLN A 203 5.73 -1.04 -8.27
C GLN A 203 5.38 0.39 -8.67
N LYS A 204 6.32 1.10 -9.30
CA LYS A 204 6.06 2.45 -9.82
C LYS A 204 4.96 2.44 -10.89
N ALA A 205 4.94 1.44 -11.76
CA ALA A 205 3.90 1.26 -12.76
C ALA A 205 2.54 0.97 -12.12
N LEU A 206 2.50 0.14 -11.07
CA LEU A 206 1.29 -0.13 -10.29
C LEU A 206 0.74 1.16 -9.66
N GLU A 207 1.59 1.96 -9.03
CA GLU A 207 1.18 3.23 -8.42
C GLU A 207 0.59 4.19 -9.48
N ALA A 208 1.23 4.29 -10.65
CA ALA A 208 0.71 5.07 -11.76
C ALA A 208 -0.63 4.53 -12.28
N TYR A 209 -0.77 3.21 -12.36
CA TYR A 209 -2.00 2.54 -12.78
C TYR A 209 -3.15 2.83 -11.83
N LEU A 210 -2.93 2.70 -10.51
CA LEU A 210 -3.94 2.97 -9.48
C LEU A 210 -4.40 4.44 -9.42
N LYS A 211 -3.57 5.38 -9.89
CA LYS A 211 -3.95 6.81 -9.98
C LYS A 211 -4.86 7.12 -11.16
N GLN A 212 -4.86 6.29 -12.21
CA GLN A 212 -5.52 6.58 -13.48
C GLN A 212 -6.71 5.63 -13.75
N ALA A 213 -6.57 4.37 -13.39
CA ALA A 213 -7.56 3.34 -13.70
C ALA A 213 -8.67 3.30 -12.64
N ASP A 214 -9.92 3.27 -13.12
CA ASP A 214 -11.00 2.71 -12.31
C ASP A 214 -10.84 1.19 -12.31
N LEU A 215 -10.68 0.58 -11.13
CA LEU A 215 -10.49 -0.86 -10.95
C LEU A 215 -11.80 -1.64 -11.13
N SER A 216 -12.53 -1.32 -12.19
CA SER A 216 -13.77 -1.97 -12.57
C SER A 216 -13.52 -3.44 -12.88
N THR A 217 -14.40 -4.30 -12.39
CA THR A 217 -14.47 -5.73 -12.78
C THR A 217 -15.22 -5.93 -14.08
N ASN A 218 -15.82 -4.87 -14.64
CA ASN A 218 -16.50 -4.95 -15.93
C ASN A 218 -15.48 -5.18 -17.04
N SER A 219 -15.94 -5.79 -18.13
CA SER A 219 -15.16 -6.02 -19.34
C SER A 219 -16.06 -5.86 -20.56
N VAL A 220 -15.48 -5.44 -21.68
CA VAL A 220 -16.18 -5.39 -22.97
C VAL A 220 -15.56 -6.45 -23.87
N GLU A 221 -16.32 -7.45 -24.29
CA GLU A 221 -15.82 -8.50 -25.19
C GLU A 221 -15.62 -7.94 -26.60
N VAL A 222 -14.42 -7.46 -26.91
CA VAL A 222 -14.04 -6.93 -28.21
C VAL A 222 -13.75 -8.08 -29.18
N ILE A 223 -14.26 -7.96 -30.40
CA ILE A 223 -14.02 -8.89 -31.51
C ILE A 223 -12.99 -8.33 -32.51
N PRO A 224 -12.30 -9.20 -33.27
CA PRO A 224 -11.38 -8.76 -34.32
C PRO A 224 -12.08 -7.98 -35.43
N TYR A 225 -11.41 -6.94 -35.95
CA TYR A 225 -11.91 -6.09 -37.04
C TYR A 225 -12.35 -6.86 -38.30
N LYS A 226 -11.68 -7.98 -38.59
CA LYS A 226 -11.97 -8.82 -39.75
C LYS A 226 -13.29 -9.60 -39.64
N GLU A 227 -13.84 -9.74 -38.44
CA GLU A 227 -15.10 -10.47 -38.21
C GLU A 227 -16.30 -9.55 -38.44
N ASP A 228 -16.30 -8.39 -37.80
CA ASP A 228 -17.27 -7.31 -38.03
C ASP A 228 -16.62 -5.97 -37.69
N SER A 229 -16.35 -5.16 -38.71
CA SER A 229 -15.63 -3.90 -38.56
C SER A 229 -16.40 -2.85 -37.76
N LEU A 230 -17.73 -2.78 -37.91
CA LEU A 230 -18.54 -1.78 -37.22
C LEU A 230 -18.59 -2.11 -35.72
N LYS A 231 -18.89 -3.37 -35.41
CA LYS A 231 -18.97 -3.84 -34.03
C LYS A 231 -17.61 -3.83 -33.33
N ALA A 232 -16.51 -4.17 -34.02
CA ALA A 232 -15.17 -4.08 -33.46
C ALA A 232 -14.80 -2.64 -33.05
N VAL A 233 -15.10 -1.65 -33.90
CA VAL A 233 -14.83 -0.22 -33.60
C VAL A 233 -15.70 0.28 -32.44
N GLU A 234 -16.98 -0.12 -32.40
CA GLU A 234 -17.86 0.25 -31.30
C GLU A 234 -17.37 -0.31 -29.96
N LEU A 235 -17.12 -1.62 -29.90
CA LEU A 235 -16.71 -2.31 -28.68
C LEU A 235 -15.33 -1.85 -28.19
N SER A 236 -14.39 -1.60 -29.11
CA SER A 236 -13.07 -1.08 -28.74
C SER A 236 -13.14 0.34 -28.19
N LYS A 237 -14.04 1.21 -28.68
CA LYS A 237 -14.28 2.53 -28.06
C LYS A 237 -14.77 2.38 -26.62
N GLN A 238 -15.74 1.48 -26.37
CA GLN A 238 -16.22 1.20 -25.02
C GLN A 238 -15.11 0.66 -24.11
N ALA A 239 -14.30 -0.27 -24.61
CA ALA A 239 -13.16 -0.82 -23.87
C ALA A 239 -12.09 0.24 -23.57
N LEU A 240 -11.74 1.09 -24.55
CA LEU A 240 -10.76 2.17 -24.33
C LEU A 240 -11.26 3.19 -23.30
N GLN A 241 -12.56 3.46 -23.26
CA GLN A 241 -13.16 4.30 -22.22
C GLN A 241 -13.04 3.66 -20.85
N LEU A 242 -13.38 2.37 -20.75
CA LEU A 242 -13.24 1.60 -19.51
C LEU A 242 -11.78 1.57 -19.00
N HIS A 243 -10.81 1.52 -19.92
CA HIS A 243 -9.38 1.57 -19.61
C HIS A 243 -8.83 2.99 -19.41
N GLY A 244 -9.66 4.04 -19.50
CA GLY A 244 -9.27 5.44 -19.29
C GLY A 244 -8.45 6.07 -20.42
N TYR A 245 -8.45 5.47 -21.61
CA TYR A 245 -7.72 6.01 -22.78
C TYR A 245 -8.52 7.09 -23.53
N ILE A 246 -9.83 7.16 -23.33
CA ILE A 246 -10.73 8.18 -23.88
C ILE A 246 -11.79 8.55 -22.84
N GLU A 247 -12.16 9.83 -22.72
CA GLU A 247 -13.16 10.29 -21.74
C GLU A 247 -14.60 10.25 -22.30
N ASP A 248 -14.80 10.61 -23.57
CA ASP A 248 -16.09 10.51 -24.25
C ASP A 248 -15.88 10.48 -25.78
N LYS A 249 -16.90 10.12 -26.56
CA LYS A 249 -16.89 9.84 -28.01
C LYS A 249 -16.20 10.93 -28.87
N GLY A 250 -14.87 10.91 -28.91
CA GLY A 250 -14.06 11.83 -29.69
C GLY A 250 -14.09 11.53 -31.19
N ASN A 251 -13.67 12.53 -31.97
CA ASN A 251 -13.38 12.42 -33.41
C ASN A 251 -12.47 11.20 -33.69
N ASP A 252 -12.66 10.53 -34.82
CA ASP A 252 -11.94 9.31 -35.21
C ASP A 252 -10.40 9.42 -35.12
N SER A 253 -9.84 10.62 -35.32
CA SER A 253 -8.39 10.85 -35.14
C SER A 253 -7.92 10.72 -33.68
N ALA A 254 -8.75 11.09 -32.70
CA ALA A 254 -8.46 10.90 -31.27
C ALA A 254 -8.58 9.43 -30.88
N TYR A 255 -9.56 8.72 -31.45
CA TYR A 255 -9.74 7.28 -31.24
C TYR A 255 -8.55 6.46 -31.74
N ILE A 256 -8.07 6.69 -32.97
CA ILE A 256 -6.92 5.92 -33.50
C ILE A 256 -5.66 6.16 -32.65
N LYS A 257 -5.40 7.39 -32.22
CA LYS A 257 -4.27 7.69 -31.33
C LYS A 257 -4.40 6.99 -29.98
N ALA A 258 -5.60 6.97 -29.40
CA ALA A 258 -5.87 6.26 -28.15
C ALA A 258 -5.66 4.74 -28.30
N LEU A 259 -6.13 4.15 -29.41
CA LEU A 259 -5.92 2.73 -29.71
C LEU A 259 -4.43 2.41 -29.89
N GLN A 260 -3.68 3.22 -30.64
CA GLN A 260 -2.23 3.04 -30.81
C GLN A 260 -1.47 3.20 -29.50
N LYS A 261 -1.89 4.13 -28.64
CA LYS A 261 -1.35 4.26 -27.29
C LYS A 261 -1.64 3.02 -26.45
N PHE A 262 -2.88 2.53 -26.45
CA PHE A 262 -3.25 1.27 -25.78
C PHE A 262 -2.40 0.10 -26.26
N GLN A 263 -2.24 -0.05 -27.58
CA GLN A 263 -1.39 -1.08 -28.16
C GLN A 263 0.05 -0.96 -27.66
N THR A 264 0.63 0.24 -27.66
CA THR A 264 1.99 0.48 -27.16
C THR A 264 2.13 0.09 -25.69
N ASP A 265 1.21 0.57 -24.84
CA ASP A 265 1.24 0.35 -23.40
C ASP A 265 1.05 -1.15 -23.04
N HIS A 266 0.40 -1.92 -23.90
CA HIS A 266 0.18 -3.37 -23.74
C HIS A 266 1.16 -4.24 -24.55
N GLY A 267 2.23 -3.66 -25.10
CA GLY A 267 3.28 -4.40 -25.82
C GLY A 267 2.82 -5.00 -27.16
N LEU A 268 1.80 -4.41 -27.79
CA LEU A 268 1.28 -4.77 -29.11
C LEU A 268 1.86 -3.84 -30.18
N ASN A 269 1.75 -4.25 -31.45
CA ASN A 269 2.10 -3.39 -32.58
C ASN A 269 1.12 -2.20 -32.64
N PRO A 270 1.59 -0.93 -32.62
CA PRO A 270 0.73 0.26 -32.60
C PRO A 270 0.24 0.64 -34.01
N ASP A 271 -0.34 -0.32 -34.73
CA ASP A 271 -0.83 -0.15 -36.10
C ASP A 271 -2.25 0.45 -36.17
N GLY A 272 -2.93 0.60 -35.03
CA GLY A 272 -4.32 1.05 -34.95
C GLY A 272 -5.33 0.01 -35.44
N VAL A 273 -4.91 -1.26 -35.61
CA VAL A 273 -5.77 -2.34 -36.08
C VAL A 273 -6.21 -3.24 -34.92
N ILE A 274 -7.52 -3.50 -34.85
CA ILE A 274 -8.12 -4.41 -33.86
C ILE A 274 -7.94 -5.87 -34.35
N GLY A 275 -6.69 -6.34 -34.39
CA GLY A 275 -6.39 -7.76 -34.64
C GLY A 275 -6.80 -8.64 -33.46
N LYS A 276 -6.63 -9.97 -33.60
CA LYS A 276 -6.99 -10.94 -32.53
C LYS A 276 -6.35 -10.64 -31.18
N ASN A 277 -5.09 -10.19 -31.17
CA ASN A 277 -4.37 -9.87 -29.94
C ASN A 277 -4.84 -8.54 -29.33
N THR A 278 -5.07 -7.51 -30.15
CA THR A 278 -5.65 -6.23 -29.71
C THR A 278 -7.05 -6.44 -29.12
N ALA A 279 -7.91 -7.20 -29.80
CA ALA A 279 -9.25 -7.55 -29.33
C ALA A 279 -9.18 -8.24 -27.96
N ARG A 280 -8.36 -9.30 -27.83
CA ARG A 280 -8.19 -10.01 -26.56
C ARG A 280 -7.68 -9.10 -25.44
N ALA A 281 -6.72 -8.24 -25.72
CA ALA A 281 -6.16 -7.33 -24.72
C ALA A 281 -7.18 -6.28 -24.25
N LEU A 282 -7.98 -5.72 -25.15
CA LEU A 282 -9.06 -4.80 -24.81
C LEU A 282 -10.15 -5.46 -23.96
N SER A 283 -10.41 -6.75 -24.18
CA SER A 283 -11.42 -7.51 -23.44
C SER A 283 -11.05 -7.86 -22.00
N VAL A 284 -9.80 -7.68 -21.59
CA VAL A 284 -9.38 -7.89 -20.19
C VAL A 284 -9.87 -6.70 -19.36
N SER A 285 -10.47 -6.95 -18.20
CA SER A 285 -10.92 -5.89 -17.29
C SER A 285 -9.73 -5.12 -16.66
N PRO A 286 -9.91 -3.84 -16.28
CA PRO A 286 -8.90 -3.11 -15.53
C PRO A 286 -8.48 -3.85 -14.23
N TYR A 287 -9.45 -4.42 -13.52
CA TYR A 287 -9.16 -5.19 -12.30
C TYR A 287 -8.29 -6.43 -12.56
N GLU A 288 -8.50 -7.15 -13.67
CA GLU A 288 -7.63 -8.27 -14.03
C GLU A 288 -6.20 -7.84 -14.37
N TYR A 289 -6.01 -6.68 -15.02
CA TYR A 289 -4.66 -6.13 -15.23
C TYR A 289 -3.99 -5.77 -13.90
N TYR A 290 -4.72 -5.16 -12.97
CA TYR A 290 -4.24 -4.95 -11.60
C TYR A 290 -3.81 -6.27 -10.95
N GLN A 291 -4.62 -7.33 -11.03
CA GLN A 291 -4.27 -8.64 -10.47
C GLN A 291 -3.00 -9.23 -11.09
N LYS A 292 -2.81 -9.09 -12.40
CA LYS A 292 -1.57 -9.55 -13.09
C LYS A 292 -0.32 -8.79 -12.60
N ILE A 293 -0.43 -7.48 -12.39
CA ILE A 293 0.65 -6.66 -11.84
C ILE A 293 0.97 -7.08 -10.40
N VAL A 294 -0.05 -7.24 -9.57
CA VAL A 294 0.10 -7.70 -8.17
C VAL A 294 0.72 -9.08 -8.07
N ALA A 295 0.26 -10.04 -8.88
CA ALA A 295 0.84 -11.38 -8.95
C ALA A 295 2.32 -11.32 -9.38
N SER A 296 2.67 -10.42 -10.30
CA SER A 296 4.04 -10.22 -10.73
C SER A 296 4.93 -9.65 -9.61
N LEU A 297 4.43 -8.67 -8.83
CA LEU A 297 5.13 -8.17 -7.64
C LEU A 297 5.35 -9.28 -6.60
N GLU A 298 4.33 -10.11 -6.39
CA GLU A 298 4.40 -11.24 -5.48
C GLU A 298 5.48 -12.25 -5.90
N ARG A 299 5.53 -12.63 -7.18
CA ARG A 299 6.60 -13.50 -7.72
C ARG A 299 7.99 -12.92 -7.53
N TRP A 300 8.15 -11.60 -7.62
CA TRP A 300 9.44 -10.94 -7.35
C TRP A 300 9.85 -11.02 -5.89
N ARG A 301 8.91 -10.99 -4.94
CA ARG A 301 9.19 -11.17 -3.51
C ARG A 301 9.73 -12.54 -3.16
N TRP A 302 9.37 -13.56 -3.95
CA TRP A 302 9.80 -14.92 -3.71
C TRP A 302 11.24 -15.18 -4.18
N LYS A 303 11.81 -14.29 -5.01
CA LYS A 303 13.17 -14.41 -5.53
C LYS A 303 14.18 -13.85 -4.52
N ASN A 304 15.34 -14.50 -4.44
CA ASN A 304 16.48 -13.95 -3.72
C ASN A 304 17.02 -12.70 -4.43
N ASN A 305 17.67 -11.80 -3.67
CA ASN A 305 18.40 -10.69 -4.26
C ASN A 305 19.61 -11.26 -5.01
N TRP A 306 19.71 -10.95 -6.31
CA TRP A 306 20.83 -11.35 -7.16
C TRP A 306 21.80 -10.19 -7.29
N ASN A 307 23.01 -10.39 -6.80
CA ASN A 307 24.07 -9.38 -6.83
C ASN A 307 25.13 -9.73 -7.87
N GLY A 308 25.84 -8.72 -8.36
CA GLY A 308 26.93 -8.90 -9.32
C GLY A 308 26.41 -9.15 -10.75
N TYR A 309 26.87 -10.23 -11.37
CA TYR A 309 26.57 -10.56 -12.77
C TYR A 309 25.54 -11.70 -12.85
N TYR A 310 24.37 -11.45 -13.43
CA TYR A 310 23.32 -12.47 -13.56
C TYR A 310 22.59 -12.40 -14.90
N MET A 311 22.03 -13.54 -15.29
CA MET A 311 21.18 -13.67 -16.47
C MET A 311 19.73 -13.84 -16.04
N TYR A 312 18.83 -13.07 -16.65
CA TYR A 312 17.41 -13.13 -16.41
C TYR A 312 16.66 -13.38 -17.71
N VAL A 313 15.92 -14.48 -17.78
CA VAL A 313 15.07 -14.81 -18.93
C VAL A 313 13.62 -14.53 -18.56
N ASN A 314 13.03 -13.51 -19.19
CA ASN A 314 11.60 -13.24 -19.09
C ASN A 314 10.88 -14.03 -20.18
N ILE A 315 10.47 -15.25 -19.83
CA ILE A 315 9.84 -16.24 -20.73
C ILE A 315 8.64 -15.64 -21.48
N PRO A 316 7.64 -14.99 -20.83
CA PRO A 316 6.51 -14.37 -21.53
C PRO A 316 6.91 -13.31 -22.56
N SER A 317 8.05 -12.64 -22.36
CA SER A 317 8.50 -11.56 -23.24
C SER A 317 9.48 -11.99 -24.33
N PHE A 318 9.91 -13.26 -24.35
CA PHE A 318 10.96 -13.75 -25.26
C PHE A 318 12.26 -12.92 -25.16
N ARG A 319 12.63 -12.50 -23.94
CA ARG A 319 13.83 -11.70 -23.68
C ARG A 319 14.76 -12.38 -22.70
N LEU A 320 16.05 -12.28 -22.99
CA LEU A 320 17.14 -12.57 -22.08
C LEU A 320 17.91 -11.29 -21.81
N GLN A 321 18.09 -10.99 -20.54
CA GLN A 321 18.75 -9.79 -20.06
C GLN A 321 19.95 -10.19 -19.20
N LEU A 322 21.13 -9.66 -19.52
CA LEU A 322 22.32 -9.78 -18.71
C LEU A 322 22.46 -8.53 -17.86
N PHE A 323 22.52 -8.71 -16.55
CA PHE A 323 22.71 -7.63 -15.59
C PHE A 323 24.12 -7.70 -15.00
N LYS A 324 24.74 -6.53 -14.82
CA LYS A 324 25.99 -6.34 -14.10
C LYS A 324 25.80 -5.23 -13.06
N ASP A 325 26.02 -5.55 -11.79
CA ASP A 325 25.92 -4.60 -10.68
C ASP A 325 24.57 -3.85 -10.68
N GLY A 326 23.49 -4.60 -10.92
CA GLY A 326 22.12 -4.08 -10.99
C GLY A 326 21.78 -3.32 -12.28
N LYS A 327 22.69 -3.19 -13.24
CA LYS A 327 22.49 -2.48 -14.52
C LYS A 327 22.36 -3.44 -15.68
N LEU A 328 21.42 -3.18 -16.59
CA LEU A 328 21.30 -3.93 -17.83
C LEU A 328 22.57 -3.74 -18.67
N ALA A 329 23.31 -4.83 -18.89
CA ALA A 329 24.53 -4.85 -19.67
C ALA A 329 24.24 -5.22 -21.14
N LYS A 330 23.39 -6.23 -21.37
CA LYS A 330 22.98 -6.67 -22.71
C LYS A 330 21.56 -7.24 -22.69
N GLU A 331 20.88 -7.16 -23.82
CA GLU A 331 19.57 -7.78 -24.04
C GLU A 331 19.58 -8.56 -25.36
N TYR A 332 18.90 -9.71 -25.36
CA TYR A 332 18.75 -10.61 -26.49
C TYR A 332 17.30 -11.07 -26.62
N VAL A 333 16.87 -11.35 -27.84
CA VAL A 333 15.61 -12.07 -28.10
C VAL A 333 15.87 -13.57 -27.90
N THR A 334 14.96 -14.27 -27.24
CA THR A 334 15.04 -15.72 -27.00
C THR A 334 13.87 -16.46 -27.61
N VAL A 335 14.03 -17.77 -27.76
CA VAL A 335 12.95 -18.68 -28.12
C VAL A 335 12.66 -19.55 -26.90
N VAL A 336 11.39 -19.66 -26.53
CA VAL A 336 10.94 -20.50 -25.41
C VAL A 336 10.03 -21.61 -25.91
N GLY A 337 9.80 -22.60 -25.05
CA GLY A 337 8.95 -23.75 -25.35
C GLY A 337 7.51 -23.35 -25.69
N ALA A 338 6.87 -24.14 -26.56
CA ALA A 338 5.46 -23.98 -26.88
C ALA A 338 4.57 -24.37 -25.68
N VAL A 339 3.29 -23.99 -25.67
CA VAL A 339 2.33 -24.29 -24.57
C VAL A 339 2.27 -25.79 -24.19
N LYS A 340 2.52 -26.70 -25.14
CA LYS A 340 2.57 -28.15 -24.86
C LYS A 340 3.85 -28.59 -24.13
N ASN A 341 4.94 -27.86 -24.33
CA ASN A 341 6.29 -28.14 -23.85
C ASN A 341 6.90 -26.85 -23.26
N GLU A 342 6.22 -26.27 -22.26
CA GLU A 342 6.59 -24.96 -21.71
C GLU A 342 8.00 -24.99 -21.09
N THR A 343 8.76 -23.91 -21.27
CA THR A 343 10.04 -23.76 -20.59
C THR A 343 9.79 -23.63 -19.09
N PRO A 344 10.33 -24.54 -18.24
CA PRO A 344 10.10 -24.47 -16.80
C PRO A 344 10.76 -23.22 -16.21
N GLU A 345 10.12 -22.64 -15.20
CA GLU A 345 10.75 -21.60 -14.38
C GLU A 345 11.78 -22.23 -13.44
N ILE A 346 13.06 -21.88 -13.62
CA ILE A 346 14.18 -22.38 -12.80
C ILE A 346 15.10 -21.24 -12.37
N ALA A 347 15.87 -21.48 -11.30
CA ALA A 347 16.98 -20.64 -10.88
C ALA A 347 18.20 -21.54 -10.65
N ASP A 348 19.34 -21.19 -11.25
CA ASP A 348 20.60 -21.94 -11.18
C ASP A 348 21.77 -20.95 -11.17
N THR A 349 22.95 -21.36 -10.69
CA THR A 349 24.13 -20.48 -10.47
C THR A 349 25.40 -20.98 -11.13
#